data_AF-A0A662F7E4-F1
#
_entry.id   AF-A0A662F7E4-F1
#
_cell.length_a   1.000
_cell.length_b   1.000
_cell.length_c   1.000
_cell.angle_alpha   90.00
_cell.angle_beta   90.00
_cell.angle_gamma   90.00
#
_symmetry.space_group_name_H-M   'P 1'
#
loop_
_entity.id
_entity.type
_entity.pdbx_description
1 polymer ?
#
loop_
_entity_poly.entity_id
_entity_poly.type
_entity_poly.pdbx_seq_one_letter_code
_entity_poly.pdbx_strand_id
1 'polypeptide(L)'
;HKNMVLRKFERYIVSYVLAGSIVQGKATPESDVDVFIVIDDTDVKRMTRFELKEKLRAIIISMGIEAGELTGIRNKLNIQVYILTDFWESVREANPVIFTFLRDGIPLHDTGTFLPWKHLLRMGKIKPSPEAIDLYMHSGEEIIRRVRRKINEIGMEDTYWAILTPSQAALMLYGIPPPTPRETPELMREIFVEKEKILEEKYIKILERNIQIRKDLEHGKIKGLSGKEADELIKDAEEYLKRIRKLFNTIREKKEKESIAKRFDEVTSLVRDVLKLEGVSYAKDSELADKLKQHLVDKGKLESKYYRMLKELIKFYSDYEKGKITKAEIAASKKEASALVKRLTEYIQMVHGRAIERCRIHVKHGKKFGEILVLKDKAYIIFDIEAKTKEVAKATLKDGRIINIKPSSLEEMDKALAEEKIPERTFIKESLFEDLKKYFGKDVEILVR
;
A
#
# COMPACT_ATOMS: atom_id res chain seq x y z
N HIS A 1 -57.15 25.43 -44.70
CA HIS A 1 -57.04 26.38 -43.58
C HIS A 1 -55.59 26.79 -43.26
N LYS A 2 -54.71 25.91 -42.71
CA LYS A 2 -53.31 26.25 -42.34
C LYS A 2 -52.59 27.16 -43.35
N ASN A 3 -52.55 26.78 -44.62
CA ASN A 3 -51.86 27.53 -45.67
C ASN A 3 -52.43 28.95 -45.88
N MET A 4 -53.74 29.16 -45.66
CA MET A 4 -54.37 30.49 -45.76
C MET A 4 -53.92 31.39 -44.60
N VAL A 5 -53.89 30.85 -43.38
CA VAL A 5 -53.40 31.57 -42.19
C VAL A 5 -51.92 31.92 -42.35
N LEU A 6 -51.09 30.96 -42.76
CA LEU A 6 -49.66 31.20 -42.98
C LEU A 6 -49.44 32.25 -44.07
N ARG A 7 -50.12 32.17 -45.23
CA ARG A 7 -49.96 33.20 -46.29
C ARG A 7 -50.22 34.63 -45.83
N LYS A 8 -51.13 34.83 -44.87
CA LYS A 8 -51.46 36.17 -44.36
C LYS A 8 -50.61 36.60 -43.16
N PHE A 9 -50.22 35.67 -42.30
CA PHE A 9 -49.63 35.97 -40.99
C PHE A 9 -48.32 35.23 -40.69
N GLU A 10 -47.65 34.62 -41.67
CA GLU A 10 -46.49 33.73 -41.51
C GLU A 10 -45.51 34.19 -40.43
N ARG A 11 -45.08 35.46 -40.48
CA ARG A 11 -44.09 36.04 -39.56
C ARG A 11 -44.52 36.06 -38.10
N TYR A 12 -45.82 35.99 -37.83
CA TYR A 12 -46.40 36.08 -36.49
C TYR A 12 -46.97 34.74 -36.01
N ILE A 13 -47.12 33.72 -36.86
CA ILE A 13 -47.61 32.42 -36.42
C ILE A 13 -46.45 31.66 -35.75
N VAL A 14 -46.48 31.57 -34.42
CA VAL A 14 -45.50 30.81 -33.63
C VAL A 14 -45.72 29.32 -33.84
N SER A 15 -46.98 28.87 -33.74
CA SER A 15 -47.32 27.48 -34.01
C SER A 15 -48.75 27.33 -34.49
N TYR A 16 -48.95 26.35 -35.36
CA TYR A 16 -50.26 25.84 -35.76
C TYR A 16 -50.28 24.36 -35.41
N VAL A 17 -51.14 23.96 -34.50
CA VAL A 17 -51.09 22.64 -33.86
C VAL A 17 -52.43 21.95 -33.98
N LEU A 18 -52.40 20.69 -34.41
CA LEU A 18 -53.54 19.77 -34.36
C LEU A 18 -53.66 19.22 -32.93
N ALA A 19 -54.87 19.22 -32.38
CA ALA A 19 -55.15 18.78 -31.02
C ALA A 19 -56.42 17.91 -30.97
N GLY A 20 -56.91 17.65 -29.77
CA GLY A 20 -58.21 17.02 -29.55
C GLY A 20 -58.24 15.51 -29.78
N SER A 21 -59.45 14.99 -29.97
CA SER A 21 -59.73 13.55 -30.01
C SER A 21 -58.99 12.81 -31.14
N ILE A 22 -58.72 13.50 -32.25
CA ILE A 22 -57.99 12.95 -33.41
C ILE A 22 -56.56 12.56 -33.02
N VAL A 23 -55.87 13.45 -32.31
CA VAL A 23 -54.48 13.21 -31.90
C VAL A 23 -54.40 12.15 -30.79
N GLN A 24 -55.43 12.07 -29.95
CA GLN A 24 -55.55 11.07 -28.89
C GLN A 24 -56.02 9.69 -29.39
N GLY A 25 -56.35 9.55 -30.68
CA GLY A 25 -56.88 8.30 -31.24
C GLY A 25 -58.29 7.94 -30.77
N LYS A 26 -59.07 8.93 -30.29
CA LYS A 26 -60.43 8.78 -29.77
C LYS A 26 -61.51 9.40 -30.68
N ALA A 27 -61.13 9.84 -31.88
CA ALA A 27 -62.05 10.46 -32.81
C ALA A 27 -63.04 9.44 -33.41
N THR A 28 -64.29 9.85 -33.49
CA THR A 28 -65.39 9.16 -34.20
C THR A 28 -65.65 9.85 -35.55
N PRO A 29 -66.44 9.26 -36.47
CA PRO A 29 -66.81 9.90 -37.74
C PRO A 29 -67.53 11.25 -37.60
N GLU A 30 -68.15 11.48 -36.45
CA GLU A 30 -68.86 12.71 -36.06
C GLU A 30 -67.97 13.72 -35.34
N SER A 31 -66.73 13.36 -34.99
CA SER A 31 -65.84 14.25 -34.25
C SER A 31 -65.34 15.42 -35.10
N ASP A 32 -65.21 16.57 -34.43
CA ASP A 32 -64.56 17.76 -34.99
C ASP A 32 -63.03 17.60 -35.00
N VAL A 33 -62.40 18.38 -35.88
CA VAL A 33 -60.95 18.56 -35.97
C VAL A 33 -60.58 19.78 -35.14
N ASP A 34 -59.97 19.54 -33.97
CA ASP A 34 -59.48 20.63 -33.12
C ASP A 34 -58.11 21.11 -33.60
N VAL A 35 -58.00 22.41 -33.86
CA VAL A 35 -56.73 23.08 -34.15
C VAL A 35 -56.60 24.31 -33.27
N PHE A 36 -55.40 24.57 -32.79
CA PHE A 36 -55.10 25.84 -32.16
C PHE A 36 -53.89 26.51 -32.79
N ILE A 37 -53.87 27.83 -32.69
CA ILE A 37 -52.86 28.68 -33.30
C ILE A 37 -52.34 29.61 -32.23
N VAL A 38 -51.02 29.65 -32.08
CA VAL A 38 -50.33 30.59 -31.19
C VAL A 38 -49.69 31.67 -32.06
N ILE A 39 -50.01 32.93 -31.76
CA ILE A 39 -49.60 34.10 -32.55
C ILE A 39 -48.73 35.00 -31.68
N ASP A 40 -47.57 35.40 -32.18
CA ASP A 40 -46.66 36.31 -31.49
C ASP A 40 -47.28 37.71 -31.41
N ASP A 41 -47.59 38.16 -30.19
CA ASP A 41 -48.09 39.50 -29.89
C ASP A 41 -47.03 40.40 -29.21
N THR A 42 -45.79 39.92 -29.08
CA THR A 42 -44.77 40.57 -28.22
C THR A 42 -44.33 41.95 -28.72
N ASP A 43 -44.50 42.25 -30.01
CA ASP A 43 -44.14 43.53 -30.62
C ASP A 43 -45.32 44.53 -30.73
N VAL A 44 -46.52 44.14 -30.31
CA VAL A 44 -47.73 44.96 -30.46
C VAL A 44 -47.82 46.04 -29.38
N LYS A 45 -47.93 47.30 -29.81
CA LYS A 45 -48.00 48.49 -28.93
C LYS A 45 -49.21 49.40 -29.16
N ARG A 46 -49.96 49.18 -30.24
CA ARG A 46 -50.99 50.14 -30.74
C ARG A 46 -52.41 49.82 -30.28
N MET A 47 -52.65 48.66 -29.70
CA MET A 47 -53.96 48.22 -29.19
C MET A 47 -53.75 47.27 -28.01
N THR A 48 -54.81 47.02 -27.25
CA THR A 48 -54.75 46.07 -26.13
C THR A 48 -54.65 44.62 -26.63
N ARG A 49 -54.09 43.73 -25.82
CA ARG A 49 -54.02 42.29 -26.11
C ARG A 49 -55.38 41.66 -26.37
N PHE A 50 -56.39 42.10 -25.62
CA PHE A 50 -57.77 41.64 -25.80
C PHE A 50 -58.33 42.02 -27.18
N GLU A 51 -58.19 43.30 -27.57
CA GLU A 51 -58.63 43.77 -28.89
C GLU A 51 -57.89 43.07 -30.03
N LEU A 52 -56.57 42.85 -29.86
CA LEU A 52 -55.77 42.12 -30.83
C LEU A 52 -56.27 40.68 -31.00
N LYS A 53 -56.48 39.97 -29.88
CA LYS A 53 -56.95 38.59 -29.87
C LYS A 53 -58.31 38.45 -30.55
N GLU A 54 -59.28 39.29 -30.23
CA GLU A 54 -60.61 39.23 -30.85
C GLU A 54 -60.57 39.53 -32.36
N LYS A 55 -59.76 40.50 -32.79
CA LYS A 55 -59.56 40.79 -34.22
C LYS A 55 -58.92 39.60 -34.95
N LEU A 56 -57.84 39.03 -34.40
CA LEU A 56 -57.16 37.88 -34.98
C LEU A 56 -58.09 36.66 -35.04
N ARG A 57 -58.84 36.42 -33.96
CA ARG A 57 -59.83 35.36 -33.87
C ARG A 57 -60.89 35.49 -34.96
N ALA A 58 -61.48 36.67 -35.14
CA ALA A 58 -62.50 36.89 -36.17
C ALA A 58 -61.96 36.60 -37.59
N ILE A 59 -60.74 37.08 -37.89
CA ILE A 59 -60.11 36.88 -39.21
C ILE A 59 -59.82 35.39 -39.45
N ILE A 60 -59.22 34.70 -38.47
CA ILE A 60 -58.81 33.30 -38.61
C ILE A 60 -60.02 32.38 -38.68
N ILE A 61 -61.06 32.61 -37.87
CA ILE A 61 -62.29 31.81 -37.93
C ILE A 61 -62.96 32.00 -39.30
N SER A 62 -63.01 33.23 -39.82
CA SER A 62 -63.55 33.50 -41.17
C SER A 62 -62.80 32.73 -42.25
N MET A 63 -61.46 32.63 -42.18
CA MET A 63 -60.67 31.78 -43.09
C MET A 63 -60.98 30.29 -42.92
N GLY A 64 -61.35 29.85 -41.71
CA GLY A 64 -61.82 28.49 -41.43
C GLY A 64 -63.10 28.17 -42.19
N ILE A 65 -64.07 29.09 -42.17
CA ILE A 65 -65.35 28.97 -42.90
C ILE A 65 -65.08 28.89 -44.40
N GLU A 66 -64.30 29.83 -44.95
CA GLU A 66 -63.92 29.85 -46.38
C GLU A 66 -63.21 28.54 -46.79
N ALA A 67 -62.29 28.04 -45.97
CA ALA A 67 -61.64 26.76 -46.24
C ALA A 67 -62.62 25.58 -46.25
N GLY A 68 -63.65 25.60 -45.40
CA GLY A 68 -64.70 24.59 -45.39
C GLY A 68 -65.59 24.64 -46.63
N GLU A 69 -65.91 25.84 -47.12
CA GLU A 69 -66.64 26.03 -48.37
C GLU A 69 -65.86 25.53 -49.58
N LEU A 70 -64.57 25.87 -49.67
CA LEU A 70 -63.68 25.46 -50.78
C LEU A 70 -63.48 23.95 -50.86
N THR A 71 -63.50 23.26 -49.73
CA THR A 71 -63.21 21.81 -49.64
C THR A 71 -64.47 20.94 -49.59
N GLY A 72 -65.65 21.54 -49.47
CA GLY A 72 -66.92 20.85 -49.26
C GLY A 72 -67.08 20.25 -47.85
N ILE A 73 -66.10 20.42 -46.96
CA ILE A 73 -66.11 19.94 -45.57
C ILE A 73 -66.60 21.07 -44.66
N ARG A 74 -67.91 21.15 -44.44
CA ARG A 74 -68.53 22.21 -43.61
C ARG A 74 -68.56 21.80 -42.13
N ASN A 75 -68.27 22.76 -41.24
CA ASN A 75 -68.43 22.67 -39.78
C ASN A 75 -67.67 21.56 -39.04
N LYS A 76 -66.53 21.08 -39.56
CA LYS A 76 -65.69 20.08 -38.87
C LYS A 76 -64.37 20.62 -38.31
N LEU A 77 -64.11 21.92 -38.38
CA LEU A 77 -62.82 22.50 -37.93
C LEU A 77 -63.07 23.46 -36.76
N ASN A 78 -62.72 23.04 -35.55
CA ASN A 78 -62.78 23.86 -34.36
C ASN A 78 -61.45 24.60 -34.17
N ILE A 79 -61.46 25.93 -34.31
CA ILE A 79 -60.24 26.76 -34.30
C ILE A 79 -60.16 27.57 -33.00
N GLN A 80 -59.08 27.36 -32.24
CA GLN A 80 -58.77 28.15 -31.05
C GLN A 80 -57.59 29.07 -31.31
N VAL A 81 -57.75 30.36 -31.03
CA VAL A 81 -56.71 31.38 -31.30
C VAL A 81 -56.14 31.88 -29.96
N TYR A 82 -54.84 31.73 -29.81
CA TYR A 82 -54.07 32.19 -28.67
C TYR A 82 -53.02 33.20 -29.11
N ILE A 83 -52.81 34.22 -28.29
CA ILE A 83 -51.63 35.07 -28.37
C ILE A 83 -50.53 34.49 -27.49
N LEU A 84 -49.27 34.68 -27.88
CA LEU A 84 -48.10 34.02 -27.29
C LEU A 84 -47.99 34.30 -25.80
N THR A 85 -48.20 35.55 -25.36
CA THR A 85 -48.06 35.91 -23.95
C THR A 85 -49.10 35.23 -23.07
N ASP A 86 -50.36 35.16 -23.52
CA ASP A 86 -51.45 34.50 -22.77
C ASP A 86 -51.24 32.99 -22.72
N PHE A 87 -50.77 32.41 -23.83
CA PHE A 87 -50.47 30.98 -23.90
C PHE A 87 -49.34 30.64 -22.93
N TRP A 88 -48.24 31.40 -22.93
CA TRP A 88 -47.13 31.22 -22.00
C TRP A 88 -47.55 31.38 -20.53
N GLU A 89 -48.37 32.39 -20.21
CA GLU A 89 -48.91 32.56 -18.86
C GLU A 89 -49.75 31.35 -18.43
N SER A 90 -50.57 30.82 -19.34
CA SER A 90 -51.35 29.61 -19.10
C SER A 90 -50.48 28.35 -18.92
N VAL A 91 -49.32 28.27 -19.58
CA VAL A 91 -48.31 27.22 -19.33
C VAL A 91 -47.69 27.39 -17.94
N ARG A 92 -47.38 28.61 -17.53
CA ARG A 92 -46.81 28.91 -16.20
C ARG A 92 -47.81 28.61 -15.07
N GLU A 93 -49.09 28.85 -15.29
CA GLU A 93 -50.17 28.62 -14.33
C GLU A 93 -50.74 27.20 -14.34
N ALA A 94 -50.18 26.33 -15.18
CA ALA A 94 -50.62 24.95 -15.35
C ALA A 94 -52.11 24.80 -15.70
N ASN A 95 -52.55 25.59 -16.67
CA ASN A 95 -53.89 25.44 -17.24
C ASN A 95 -54.08 24.02 -17.83
N PRO A 96 -55.08 23.25 -17.39
CA PRO A 96 -55.26 21.85 -17.83
C PRO A 96 -55.42 21.67 -19.34
N VAL A 97 -56.08 22.62 -20.00
CA VAL A 97 -56.31 22.58 -21.45
C VAL A 97 -54.99 22.79 -22.20
N ILE A 98 -54.21 23.80 -21.79
CA ILE A 98 -52.91 24.10 -22.41
C ILE A 98 -51.90 22.98 -22.17
N PHE A 99 -51.94 22.33 -20.99
CA PHE A 99 -51.10 21.15 -20.73
C PHE A 99 -51.48 19.97 -21.62
N THR A 100 -52.77 19.75 -21.83
CA THR A 100 -53.26 18.73 -22.77
C THR A 100 -52.79 19.04 -24.20
N PHE A 101 -52.89 20.31 -24.61
CA PHE A 101 -52.41 20.77 -25.91
C PHE A 101 -50.91 20.58 -26.09
N LEU A 102 -50.09 20.96 -25.11
CA LEU A 102 -48.64 20.74 -25.15
C LEU A 102 -48.28 19.26 -25.17
N ARG A 103 -48.96 18.43 -24.36
CA ARG A 103 -48.68 16.99 -24.26
C ARG A 103 -49.02 16.28 -25.55
N ASP A 104 -50.26 16.41 -26.00
CA ASP A 104 -50.79 15.59 -27.09
C ASP A 104 -50.54 16.24 -28.43
N GLY A 105 -50.64 17.57 -28.52
CA GLY A 105 -50.68 18.33 -29.77
C GLY A 105 -49.56 17.99 -30.76
N ILE A 106 -49.95 17.91 -32.04
CA ILE A 106 -49.05 17.64 -33.17
C ILE A 106 -48.88 18.94 -33.95
N PRO A 107 -47.68 19.57 -33.93
CA PRO A 107 -47.44 20.80 -34.66
C PRO A 107 -47.47 20.53 -36.17
N LEU A 108 -48.35 21.22 -36.89
CA LEU A 108 -48.37 21.25 -38.36
C LEU A 108 -47.53 22.40 -38.93
N HIS A 109 -47.18 23.36 -38.07
CA HIS A 109 -46.20 24.43 -38.26
C HIS A 109 -45.70 24.86 -36.87
N ASP A 110 -44.40 25.08 -36.72
CA ASP A 110 -43.77 25.59 -35.49
C ASP A 110 -42.49 26.35 -35.88
N THR A 111 -42.29 27.54 -35.31
CA THR A 111 -41.10 28.37 -35.54
C THR A 111 -39.98 28.07 -34.53
N GLY A 112 -40.09 26.96 -33.79
CA GLY A 112 -39.11 26.52 -32.79
C GLY A 112 -39.48 26.85 -31.35
N THR A 113 -40.77 26.98 -31.04
CA THR A 113 -41.24 27.30 -29.68
C THR A 113 -42.06 26.15 -29.09
N PHE A 114 -43.02 25.61 -29.86
CA PHE A 114 -43.94 24.60 -29.37
C PHE A 114 -43.25 23.25 -29.07
N LEU A 115 -42.40 22.77 -29.98
CA LEU A 115 -41.67 21.51 -29.76
C LEU A 115 -40.75 21.55 -28.54
N PRO A 116 -39.92 22.60 -28.32
CA PRO A 116 -39.17 22.75 -27.07
C PRO A 116 -40.03 22.71 -25.82
N TRP A 117 -41.18 23.38 -25.77
CA TRP A 117 -42.08 23.32 -24.62
C TRP A 117 -42.65 21.91 -24.39
N LYS A 118 -43.03 21.21 -25.47
CA LYS A 118 -43.46 19.80 -25.39
C LYS A 118 -42.34 18.90 -24.85
N HIS A 119 -41.10 19.11 -25.27
CA HIS A 119 -39.95 18.37 -24.73
C HIS A 119 -39.68 18.69 -23.26
N LEU A 120 -39.73 19.96 -22.86
CA LEU A 120 -39.57 20.39 -21.47
C LEU A 120 -40.67 19.81 -20.57
N LEU A 121 -41.92 19.73 -21.06
CA LEU A 121 -43.00 19.05 -20.36
C LEU A 121 -42.69 17.57 -20.15
N ARG A 122 -42.28 16.85 -21.20
CA ARG A 122 -41.91 15.42 -21.13
C ARG A 122 -40.72 15.14 -20.22
N MET A 123 -39.80 16.09 -20.09
CA MET A 123 -38.67 16.02 -19.16
C MET A 123 -39.04 16.38 -17.71
N GLY A 124 -40.32 16.70 -17.43
CA GLY A 124 -40.77 17.14 -16.11
C GLY A 124 -40.23 18.52 -15.70
N LYS A 125 -39.80 19.35 -16.65
CA LYS A 125 -39.26 20.70 -16.39
C LYS A 125 -40.36 21.75 -16.26
N ILE A 126 -41.50 21.55 -16.91
CA ILE A 126 -42.71 22.36 -16.74
C ILE A 126 -43.50 21.80 -15.55
N LYS A 127 -43.83 22.65 -14.56
CA LYS A 127 -44.45 22.25 -13.29
C LYS A 127 -45.78 22.96 -13.07
N PRO A 128 -46.72 22.38 -12.31
CA PRO A 128 -46.76 20.97 -11.85
C PRO A 128 -47.30 20.02 -12.92
N SER A 129 -46.43 19.22 -13.56
CA SER A 129 -46.83 18.16 -14.49
C SER A 129 -46.69 16.77 -13.85
N PRO A 130 -47.51 15.77 -14.25
CA PRO A 130 -47.30 14.37 -13.85
C PRO A 130 -45.86 13.89 -14.08
N GLU A 131 -45.27 14.28 -15.20
CA GLU A 131 -43.89 13.97 -15.58
C GLU A 131 -42.88 14.56 -14.58
N ALA A 132 -43.13 15.77 -14.07
CA ALA A 132 -42.32 16.34 -12.99
C ALA A 132 -42.50 15.57 -11.69
N ILE A 133 -43.72 15.19 -11.32
CA ILE A 133 -44.00 14.44 -10.08
C ILE A 133 -43.28 13.09 -10.10
N ASP A 134 -43.38 12.35 -11.21
CA ASP A 134 -42.69 11.07 -11.39
C ASP A 134 -41.17 11.22 -11.29
N LEU A 135 -40.61 12.28 -11.89
CA LEU A 135 -39.19 12.60 -11.78
C LEU A 135 -38.78 12.84 -10.31
N TYR A 136 -39.57 13.61 -9.55
CA TYR A 136 -39.31 13.83 -8.13
C TYR A 136 -39.39 12.53 -7.33
N MET A 137 -40.38 11.68 -7.57
CA MET A 137 -40.52 10.38 -6.91
C MET A 137 -39.35 9.44 -7.22
N HIS A 138 -39.00 9.29 -8.50
CA HIS A 138 -37.88 8.45 -8.94
C HIS A 138 -36.54 8.94 -8.36
N SER A 139 -36.37 10.27 -8.20
CA SER A 139 -35.16 10.81 -7.58
C SER A 139 -34.99 10.35 -6.13
N GLY A 140 -36.09 10.25 -5.37
CA GLY A 140 -36.09 9.70 -4.01
C GLY A 140 -35.64 8.24 -3.98
N GLU A 141 -36.14 7.42 -4.90
CA GLU A 141 -35.73 6.02 -5.00
C GLU A 141 -34.25 5.85 -5.35
N GLU A 142 -33.73 6.63 -6.29
CA GLU A 142 -32.30 6.63 -6.65
C GLU A 142 -31.42 7.01 -5.45
N ILE A 143 -31.84 8.01 -4.66
CA ILE A 143 -31.14 8.40 -3.45
C ILE A 143 -31.09 7.22 -2.45
N ILE A 144 -32.20 6.50 -2.25
CA ILE A 144 -32.23 5.31 -1.39
C ILE A 144 -31.36 4.18 -1.95
N ARG A 145 -31.35 3.94 -3.27
CA ARG A 145 -30.44 2.98 -3.91
C ARG A 145 -28.99 3.34 -3.64
N ARG A 146 -28.63 4.63 -3.72
CA ARG A 146 -27.28 5.13 -3.38
C ARG A 146 -26.93 4.90 -1.91
N VAL A 147 -27.85 5.13 -0.98
CA VAL A 147 -27.63 4.86 0.46
C VAL A 147 -27.31 3.38 0.68
N ARG A 148 -28.07 2.46 0.07
CA ARG A 148 -27.82 1.01 0.19
C ARG A 148 -26.45 0.61 -0.36
N ARG A 149 -26.01 1.18 -1.48
CA ARG A 149 -24.66 0.93 -2.02
C ARG A 149 -23.57 1.36 -1.05
N LYS A 150 -23.71 2.51 -0.40
CA LYS A 150 -22.75 2.98 0.61
C LYS A 150 -22.70 2.07 1.84
N ILE A 151 -23.85 1.59 2.32
CA ILE A 151 -23.90 0.65 3.45
C ILE A 151 -23.13 -0.64 3.08
N ASN A 152 -23.33 -1.15 1.87
CA ASN A 152 -22.59 -2.31 1.39
C ASN A 152 -21.09 -2.03 1.32
N GLU A 153 -20.68 -0.89 0.76
CA GLU A 153 -19.27 -0.50 0.64
C GLU A 153 -18.57 -0.43 2.01
N ILE A 154 -19.17 0.29 2.96
CA ILE A 154 -18.65 0.45 4.33
C ILE A 154 -18.55 -0.89 5.05
N GLY A 155 -19.61 -1.71 4.98
CA GLY A 155 -19.65 -2.99 5.68
C GLY A 155 -18.87 -4.12 4.99
N MET A 156 -18.50 -3.97 3.71
CA MET A 156 -17.85 -5.03 2.94
C MET A 156 -16.36 -4.75 2.70
N GLU A 157 -16.02 -3.62 2.09
CA GLU A 157 -14.64 -3.34 1.70
C GLU A 157 -13.89 -2.69 2.87
N ASP A 158 -14.45 -1.66 3.48
CA ASP A 158 -13.72 -0.88 4.49
C ASP A 158 -13.43 -1.70 5.75
N THR A 159 -14.43 -2.41 6.29
CA THR A 159 -14.23 -3.26 7.48
C THR A 159 -13.31 -4.44 7.20
N TYR A 160 -13.39 -5.03 6.00
CA TYR A 160 -12.52 -6.12 5.58
C TYR A 160 -11.05 -5.69 5.60
N TRP A 161 -10.71 -4.58 4.94
CA TRP A 161 -9.33 -4.09 4.88
C TRP A 161 -8.84 -3.56 6.23
N ALA A 162 -9.74 -2.98 7.03
CA ALA A 162 -9.45 -2.52 8.38
C ALA A 162 -9.08 -3.66 9.34
N ILE A 163 -9.58 -4.87 9.11
CA ILE A 163 -9.27 -6.04 9.94
C ILE A 163 -8.10 -6.83 9.35
N LEU A 164 -8.15 -7.17 8.06
CA LEU A 164 -7.16 -8.03 7.41
C LEU A 164 -5.74 -7.45 7.42
N THR A 165 -5.59 -6.17 7.06
CA THR A 165 -4.27 -5.55 6.90
C THR A 165 -3.50 -5.51 8.23
N PRO A 166 -4.12 -5.10 9.36
CA PRO A 166 -3.46 -5.21 10.66
C PRO A 166 -3.14 -6.63 11.10
N SER A 167 -3.94 -7.64 10.73
CA SER A 167 -3.62 -9.05 11.01
C SER A 167 -2.33 -9.48 10.28
N GLN A 168 -2.23 -9.18 8.98
CA GLN A 168 -1.02 -9.48 8.20
C GLN A 168 0.19 -8.73 8.77
N ALA A 169 0.01 -7.47 9.17
CA ALA A 169 1.08 -6.69 9.80
C ALA A 169 1.51 -7.26 11.17
N ALA A 170 0.59 -7.86 11.96
CA ALA A 170 0.95 -8.56 13.20
C ALA A 170 1.86 -9.77 12.92
N LEU A 171 1.53 -10.56 11.89
CA LEU A 171 2.34 -11.70 11.44
C LEU A 171 3.72 -11.23 10.93
N MET A 172 3.77 -10.16 10.14
CA MET A 172 5.02 -9.54 9.69
C MET A 172 5.88 -9.07 10.86
N LEU A 173 5.27 -8.43 11.85
CA LEU A 173 5.97 -8.00 13.06
C LEU A 173 6.54 -9.19 13.82
N TYR A 174 5.85 -10.33 13.83
CA TYR A 174 6.35 -11.59 14.40
C TYR A 174 7.46 -12.23 13.55
N GLY A 175 7.57 -11.90 12.27
CA GLY A 175 8.64 -12.32 11.36
C GLY A 175 8.19 -13.24 10.22
N ILE A 176 6.88 -13.29 9.97
CA ILE A 176 6.28 -14.12 8.93
C ILE A 176 5.93 -13.23 7.73
N PRO A 177 6.25 -13.65 6.48
CA PRO A 177 5.84 -12.88 5.31
C PRO A 177 4.32 -12.70 5.26
N PRO A 178 3.80 -11.61 4.66
CA PRO A 178 2.37 -11.36 4.63
C PRO A 178 1.65 -12.50 3.89
N PRO A 179 0.73 -13.24 4.55
CA PRO A 179 0.01 -14.35 3.94
C PRO A 179 -1.15 -13.88 3.06
N THR A 180 -1.74 -14.79 2.30
CA THR A 180 -2.97 -14.48 1.56
C THR A 180 -4.16 -14.27 2.51
N PRO A 181 -5.23 -13.55 2.09
CA PRO A 181 -6.39 -13.34 2.95
C PRO A 181 -7.05 -14.62 3.46
N ARG A 182 -6.92 -15.73 2.72
CA ARG A 182 -7.47 -17.03 3.09
C ARG A 182 -6.66 -17.71 4.20
N GLU A 183 -5.35 -17.54 4.18
CA GLU A 183 -4.40 -18.16 5.12
C GLU A 183 -4.23 -17.32 6.40
N THR A 184 -4.48 -16.00 6.33
CA THR A 184 -4.30 -15.09 7.48
C THR A 184 -4.99 -15.58 8.75
N PRO A 185 -6.26 -16.02 8.75
CA PRO A 185 -6.93 -16.43 9.99
C PRO A 185 -6.30 -17.66 10.65
N GLU A 186 -5.89 -18.63 9.83
CA GLU A 186 -5.26 -19.88 10.28
C GLU A 186 -3.91 -19.59 10.94
N LEU A 187 -3.04 -18.83 10.26
CA LEU A 187 -1.75 -18.43 10.83
C LEU A 187 -1.91 -17.58 12.10
N MET A 188 -2.85 -16.64 12.12
CA MET A 188 -3.14 -15.85 13.32
C MET A 188 -3.56 -16.74 14.50
N ARG A 189 -4.34 -17.79 14.25
CA ARG A 189 -4.77 -18.78 15.26
C ARG A 189 -3.58 -19.60 15.76
N GLU A 190 -2.91 -20.31 14.88
CA GLU A 190 -1.78 -21.19 15.23
C GLU A 190 -0.72 -20.45 16.06
N ILE A 191 -0.40 -19.23 15.65
CA ILE A 191 0.70 -18.48 16.26
C ILE A 191 0.22 -17.75 17.50
N PHE A 192 -0.78 -16.88 17.38
CA PHE A 192 -1.10 -15.95 18.46
C PHE A 192 -2.09 -16.53 19.48
N VAL A 193 -2.92 -17.49 19.09
CA VAL A 193 -3.88 -18.14 20.00
C VAL A 193 -3.29 -19.41 20.61
N GLU A 194 -2.75 -20.31 19.79
CA GLU A 194 -2.34 -21.64 20.25
C GLU A 194 -0.91 -21.66 20.81
N LYS A 195 0.06 -21.21 20.00
CA LYS A 195 1.48 -21.22 20.36
C LYS A 195 1.83 -20.17 21.41
N GLU A 196 1.52 -18.91 21.14
CA GLU A 196 1.90 -17.78 21.99
C GLU A 196 0.86 -17.48 23.08
N LYS A 197 -0.42 -17.82 22.85
CA LYS A 197 -1.54 -17.56 23.78
C LYS A 197 -1.67 -16.09 24.17
N ILE A 198 -1.39 -15.19 23.22
CA ILE A 198 -1.45 -13.73 23.37
C ILE A 198 -2.59 -13.09 22.57
N LEU A 199 -3.48 -13.88 22.00
CA LEU A 199 -4.71 -13.45 21.32
C LEU A 199 -5.84 -14.45 21.61
N GLU A 200 -7.06 -13.94 21.74
CA GLU A 200 -8.25 -14.71 22.05
C GLU A 200 -8.97 -15.16 20.75
N GLU A 201 -9.52 -16.38 20.73
CA GLU A 201 -10.17 -16.98 19.56
C GLU A 201 -11.31 -16.12 18.98
N LYS A 202 -12.01 -15.34 19.82
CA LYS A 202 -13.08 -14.45 19.36
C LYS A 202 -12.63 -13.46 18.28
N TYR A 203 -11.36 -13.01 18.33
CA TYR A 203 -10.84 -12.08 17.34
C TYR A 203 -10.54 -12.78 16.01
N ILE A 204 -10.15 -14.05 16.04
CA ILE A 204 -10.01 -14.85 14.82
C ILE A 204 -11.37 -15.00 14.14
N LYS A 205 -12.42 -15.29 14.92
CA LYS A 205 -13.79 -15.39 14.39
C LYS A 205 -14.29 -14.08 13.75
N ILE A 206 -13.94 -12.92 14.30
CA ILE A 206 -14.25 -11.61 13.69
C ILE A 206 -13.60 -11.48 12.31
N LEU A 207 -12.31 -11.85 12.20
CA LEU A 207 -11.57 -11.84 10.93
C LEU A 207 -12.16 -12.82 9.92
N GLU A 208 -12.43 -14.06 10.31
CA GLU A 208 -13.04 -15.08 9.44
C GLU A 208 -14.41 -14.64 8.94
N ARG A 209 -15.26 -14.10 9.83
CA ARG A 209 -16.59 -13.61 9.47
C ARG A 209 -16.51 -12.49 8.43
N ASN A 210 -15.61 -11.52 8.60
CA ASN A 210 -15.43 -10.44 7.61
C ASN A 210 -14.98 -10.97 6.24
N ILE A 211 -14.01 -11.90 6.22
CA ILE A 211 -13.55 -12.53 4.97
C ILE A 211 -14.69 -13.30 4.29
N GLN A 212 -15.50 -14.03 5.08
CA GLN A 212 -16.60 -14.82 4.55
C GLN A 212 -17.72 -13.95 3.97
N ILE A 213 -18.10 -12.87 4.65
CA ILE A 213 -19.11 -11.92 4.17
C ILE A 213 -18.71 -11.32 2.82
N ARG A 214 -17.44 -10.90 2.69
CA ARG A 214 -16.93 -10.37 1.42
C ARG A 214 -17.03 -11.39 0.28
N LYS A 215 -16.59 -12.64 0.53
CA LYS A 215 -16.70 -13.73 -0.46
C LYS A 215 -18.15 -14.01 -0.84
N ASP A 216 -19.07 -14.06 0.13
CA ASP A 216 -20.46 -14.36 -0.15
C ASP A 216 -21.16 -13.23 -0.92
N LEU A 217 -20.74 -11.98 -0.74
CA LEU A 217 -21.17 -10.84 -1.54
C LEU A 217 -20.57 -10.87 -2.96
N GLU A 218 -19.27 -11.14 -3.11
CA GLU A 218 -18.60 -11.27 -4.42
C GLU A 218 -19.22 -12.38 -5.27
N HIS A 219 -19.61 -13.50 -4.65
CA HIS A 219 -20.29 -14.60 -5.32
C HIS A 219 -21.81 -14.41 -5.47
N GLY A 220 -22.35 -13.26 -5.04
CA GLY A 220 -23.77 -12.93 -5.16
C GLY A 220 -24.71 -13.79 -4.30
N LYS A 221 -24.20 -14.55 -3.32
CA LYS A 221 -25.02 -15.31 -2.37
C LYS A 221 -25.81 -14.38 -1.44
N ILE A 222 -25.22 -13.24 -1.10
CA ILE A 222 -25.86 -12.17 -0.34
C ILE A 222 -26.06 -10.99 -1.30
N LYS A 223 -27.25 -10.37 -1.28
CA LYS A 223 -27.59 -9.25 -2.19
C LYS A 223 -27.13 -7.88 -1.69
N GLY A 224 -26.73 -7.79 -0.43
CA GLY A 224 -26.32 -6.56 0.25
C GLY A 224 -26.47 -6.71 1.77
N LEU A 225 -25.94 -5.73 2.50
CA LEU A 225 -26.01 -5.62 3.94
C LEU A 225 -27.13 -4.67 4.34
N SER A 226 -27.81 -5.00 5.43
CA SER A 226 -28.65 -4.05 6.16
C SER A 226 -27.77 -3.06 6.95
N GLY A 227 -28.33 -1.90 7.31
CA GLY A 227 -27.64 -0.93 8.14
C GLY A 227 -27.24 -1.49 9.52
N LYS A 228 -28.03 -2.42 10.06
CA LYS A 228 -27.72 -3.09 11.34
C LYS A 228 -26.52 -4.03 11.20
N GLU A 229 -26.48 -4.84 10.15
CA GLU A 229 -25.34 -5.74 9.90
C GLU A 229 -24.05 -4.95 9.65
N ALA A 230 -24.13 -3.84 8.91
CA ALA A 230 -22.98 -2.95 8.72
C ALA A 230 -22.49 -2.34 10.05
N ASP A 231 -23.40 -1.87 10.91
CA ASP A 231 -23.06 -1.35 12.24
C ASP A 231 -22.39 -2.41 13.14
N GLU A 232 -22.87 -3.66 13.08
CA GLU A 232 -22.24 -4.79 13.78
C GLU A 232 -20.82 -5.08 13.26
N LEU A 233 -20.60 -5.01 11.94
CA LEU A 233 -19.26 -5.19 11.36
C LEU A 233 -18.30 -4.07 11.73
N ILE A 234 -18.79 -2.83 11.80
CA ILE A 234 -18.00 -1.68 12.25
C ILE A 234 -17.59 -1.85 13.71
N LYS A 235 -18.52 -2.20 14.60
CA LYS A 235 -18.25 -2.43 16.03
C LYS A 235 -17.21 -3.53 16.23
N ASP A 236 -17.34 -4.62 15.51
CA ASP A 236 -16.38 -5.73 15.59
C ASP A 236 -15.00 -5.31 15.06
N ALA A 237 -14.94 -4.51 13.99
CA ALA A 237 -13.68 -3.96 13.48
C ALA A 237 -13.01 -3.03 14.50
N GLU A 238 -13.77 -2.15 15.17
CA GLU A 238 -13.25 -1.27 16.22
C GLU A 238 -12.70 -2.05 17.43
N GLU A 239 -13.47 -3.05 17.90
CA GLU A 239 -13.03 -3.91 19.00
C GLU A 239 -11.77 -4.70 18.61
N TYR A 240 -11.76 -5.27 17.41
CA TYR A 240 -10.63 -6.00 16.84
C TYR A 240 -9.38 -5.13 16.77
N LEU A 241 -9.48 -3.93 16.18
CA LEU A 241 -8.37 -2.99 16.06
C LEU A 241 -7.80 -2.59 17.42
N LYS A 242 -8.67 -2.34 18.42
CA LYS A 242 -8.23 -2.03 19.79
C LYS A 242 -7.42 -3.19 20.38
N ARG A 243 -7.83 -4.43 20.13
CA ARG A 243 -7.10 -5.61 20.60
C ARG A 243 -5.80 -5.86 19.86
N ILE A 244 -5.80 -5.72 18.53
CA ILE A 244 -4.60 -5.93 17.71
C ILE A 244 -3.53 -4.90 18.05
N ARG A 245 -3.88 -3.65 18.39
CA ARG A 245 -2.89 -2.70 18.93
C ARG A 245 -2.20 -3.19 20.19
N LYS A 246 -2.94 -3.85 21.10
CA LYS A 246 -2.34 -4.47 22.30
C LYS A 246 -1.42 -5.63 21.92
N LEU A 247 -1.86 -6.47 20.98
CA LEU A 247 -1.04 -7.57 20.44
C LEU A 247 0.29 -7.05 19.86
N PHE A 248 0.26 -5.96 19.08
CA PHE A 248 1.47 -5.34 18.54
C PHE A 248 2.45 -4.93 19.64
N ASN A 249 1.97 -4.34 20.73
CA ASN A 249 2.82 -3.96 21.85
C ASN A 249 3.44 -5.20 22.51
N THR A 250 2.65 -6.25 22.75
CA THR A 250 3.14 -7.52 23.30
C THR A 250 4.21 -8.17 22.42
N ILE A 251 4.00 -8.20 21.09
CA ILE A 251 5.00 -8.75 20.15
C ILE A 251 6.28 -7.90 20.15
N ARG A 252 6.15 -6.56 20.17
CA ARG A 252 7.31 -5.64 20.24
C ARG A 252 8.13 -5.86 21.49
N GLU A 253 7.48 -5.94 22.65
CA GLU A 253 8.14 -6.18 23.94
C GLU A 253 8.87 -7.53 23.93
N LYS A 254 8.25 -8.58 23.40
CA LYS A 254 8.88 -9.90 23.26
C LYS A 254 10.12 -9.85 22.36
N LYS A 255 10.01 -9.25 21.17
CA LYS A 255 11.16 -9.11 20.25
C LYS A 255 12.27 -8.23 20.82
N GLU A 256 11.94 -7.21 21.60
CA GLU A 256 12.94 -6.40 22.28
C GLU A 256 13.70 -7.22 23.34
N LYS A 257 12.99 -8.03 24.14
CA LYS A 257 13.59 -8.97 25.09
C LYS A 257 14.52 -9.95 24.40
N GLU A 258 14.07 -10.60 23.33
CA GLU A 258 14.88 -11.54 22.55
C GLU A 258 16.12 -10.87 21.94
N SER A 259 15.98 -9.66 21.41
CA SER A 259 17.10 -8.90 20.83
C SER A 259 18.12 -8.48 21.88
N ILE A 260 17.67 -8.16 23.11
CA ILE A 260 18.54 -7.82 24.22
C ILE A 260 19.28 -9.09 24.69
N ALA A 261 18.56 -10.19 24.95
CA ALA A 261 19.17 -11.46 25.36
C ALA A 261 20.23 -11.94 24.35
N LYS A 262 19.92 -11.93 23.05
CA LYS A 262 20.88 -12.31 22.00
C LYS A 262 22.15 -11.46 22.02
N ARG A 263 22.02 -10.14 22.23
CA ARG A 263 23.19 -9.25 22.35
C ARG A 263 24.02 -9.57 23.58
N PHE A 264 23.39 -9.95 24.69
CA PHE A 264 24.15 -10.36 25.89
C PHE A 264 24.98 -11.61 25.60
N ASP A 265 24.37 -12.61 24.97
CA ASP A 265 25.05 -13.86 24.61
C ASP A 265 26.22 -13.60 23.66
N GLU A 266 26.05 -12.72 22.67
CA GLU A 266 27.12 -12.30 21.76
C GLU A 266 28.30 -11.64 22.51
N VAL A 267 28.01 -10.69 23.42
CA VAL A 267 29.04 -10.02 24.23
C VAL A 267 29.76 -11.03 25.14
N THR A 268 29.02 -11.86 25.87
CA THR A 268 29.61 -12.82 26.82
C THR A 268 30.40 -13.91 26.12
N SER A 269 29.95 -14.39 24.95
CA SER A 269 30.72 -15.32 24.11
C SER A 269 32.06 -14.70 23.66
N LEU A 270 32.04 -13.47 23.15
CA LEU A 270 33.26 -12.77 22.74
C LEU A 270 34.24 -12.56 23.89
N VAL A 271 33.74 -12.21 25.08
CA VAL A 271 34.59 -12.11 26.28
C VAL A 271 35.22 -13.45 26.62
N ARG A 272 34.45 -14.55 26.57
CA ARG A 272 35.00 -15.90 26.80
C ARG A 272 36.06 -16.26 25.79
N ASP A 273 35.87 -15.93 24.51
CA ASP A 273 36.85 -16.23 23.47
C ASP A 273 38.14 -15.44 23.65
N VAL A 274 38.05 -14.15 24.02
CA VAL A 274 39.22 -13.36 24.42
C VAL A 274 39.93 -13.97 25.63
N LEU A 275 39.18 -14.42 26.63
CA LEU A 275 39.73 -15.05 27.83
C LEU A 275 40.41 -16.40 27.53
N LYS A 276 39.88 -17.20 26.59
CA LYS A 276 40.52 -18.44 26.12
C LYS A 276 41.88 -18.17 25.46
N LEU A 277 41.99 -17.12 24.65
CA LEU A 277 43.28 -16.69 24.08
C LEU A 277 44.31 -16.31 25.16
N GLU A 278 43.83 -15.90 26.33
CA GLU A 278 44.62 -15.55 27.50
C GLU A 278 44.83 -16.73 28.48
N GLY A 279 44.49 -17.95 28.07
CA GLY A 279 44.72 -19.18 28.82
C GLY A 279 43.64 -19.54 29.84
N VAL A 280 42.49 -18.86 29.83
CA VAL A 280 41.35 -19.17 30.71
C VAL A 280 40.43 -20.16 30.02
N SER A 281 40.39 -21.40 30.51
CA SER A 281 39.59 -22.49 29.92
C SER A 281 38.07 -22.31 30.11
N TYR A 282 37.65 -21.72 31.24
CA TYR A 282 36.23 -21.54 31.56
C TYR A 282 35.96 -20.32 32.44
N ALA A 283 34.86 -19.62 32.15
CA ALA A 283 34.35 -18.51 32.94
C ALA A 283 32.82 -18.49 32.94
N LYS A 284 32.23 -18.43 34.14
CA LYS A 284 30.79 -18.18 34.33
C LYS A 284 30.47 -16.70 34.05
N ASP A 285 29.23 -16.39 33.68
CA ASP A 285 28.83 -15.00 33.36
C ASP A 285 29.11 -14.01 34.50
N SER A 286 28.87 -14.44 35.75
CA SER A 286 29.14 -13.64 36.94
C SER A 286 30.62 -13.32 37.17
N GLU A 287 31.52 -14.11 36.59
CA GLU A 287 32.98 -13.99 36.76
C GLU A 287 33.64 -13.29 35.57
N LEU A 288 32.91 -13.05 34.47
CA LEU A 288 33.50 -12.54 33.22
C LEU A 288 34.17 -11.18 33.42
N ALA A 289 33.52 -10.26 34.16
CA ALA A 289 34.08 -8.94 34.42
C ALA A 289 35.39 -9.02 35.22
N ASP A 290 35.41 -9.83 36.27
CA ASP A 290 36.60 -9.96 37.12
C ASP A 290 37.75 -10.66 36.40
N LYS A 291 37.46 -11.72 35.63
CA LYS A 291 38.46 -12.42 34.82
C LYS A 291 39.00 -11.53 33.70
N LEU A 292 38.15 -10.74 33.02
CA LEU A 292 38.59 -9.77 32.02
C LEU A 292 39.56 -8.76 32.65
N LYS A 293 39.24 -8.26 33.85
CA LYS A 293 40.12 -7.34 34.57
C LYS A 293 41.48 -7.97 34.87
N GLN A 294 41.49 -9.14 35.51
CA GLN A 294 42.72 -9.83 35.93
C GLN A 294 43.64 -10.20 34.76
N HIS A 295 43.08 -10.69 33.65
CA HIS A 295 43.88 -11.24 32.56
C HIS A 295 44.24 -10.21 31.48
N LEU A 296 43.45 -9.14 31.32
CA LEU A 296 43.65 -8.16 30.25
C LEU A 296 43.92 -6.74 30.78
N VAL A 297 43.13 -6.24 31.73
CA VAL A 297 43.28 -4.87 32.21
C VAL A 297 44.50 -4.71 33.11
N ASP A 298 44.62 -5.56 34.13
CA ASP A 298 45.72 -5.50 35.09
C ASP A 298 47.06 -5.84 34.44
N LYS A 299 47.04 -6.59 33.33
CA LYS A 299 48.22 -6.87 32.48
C LYS A 299 48.50 -5.80 31.41
N GLY A 300 47.75 -4.69 31.41
CA GLY A 300 47.93 -3.57 30.48
C GLY A 300 47.56 -3.87 29.01
N LYS A 301 46.86 -4.98 28.75
CA LYS A 301 46.45 -5.41 27.40
C LYS A 301 45.16 -4.77 26.93
N LEU A 302 44.34 -4.28 27.87
CA LEU A 302 43.05 -3.64 27.61
C LEU A 302 42.81 -2.46 28.57
N GLU A 303 42.20 -1.38 28.09
CA GLU A 303 41.94 -0.20 28.91
C GLU A 303 40.83 -0.43 29.96
N SER A 304 40.97 0.16 31.15
CA SER A 304 40.05 -0.05 32.30
C SER A 304 38.59 0.35 32.03
N LYS A 305 38.34 1.19 31.03
CA LYS A 305 36.97 1.54 30.60
C LYS A 305 36.18 0.33 30.11
N TYR A 306 36.81 -0.65 29.46
CA TYR A 306 36.11 -1.82 28.92
C TYR A 306 35.67 -2.81 30.00
N TYR A 307 36.42 -2.89 31.11
CA TYR A 307 35.97 -3.61 32.31
C TYR A 307 34.72 -2.95 32.92
N ARG A 308 34.71 -1.61 33.05
CA ARG A 308 33.54 -0.88 33.56
C ARG A 308 32.32 -1.11 32.68
N MET A 309 32.49 -0.98 31.36
CA MET A 309 31.42 -1.24 30.38
C MET A 309 30.87 -2.67 30.50
N LEU A 310 31.73 -3.69 30.59
CA LEU A 310 31.25 -5.08 30.74
C LEU A 310 30.48 -5.27 32.05
N LYS A 311 30.96 -4.69 33.15
CA LYS A 311 30.30 -4.76 34.45
C LYS A 311 28.93 -4.06 34.44
N GLU A 312 28.85 -2.89 33.82
CA GLU A 312 27.61 -2.14 33.62
C GLU A 312 26.62 -2.90 32.75
N LEU A 313 27.09 -3.53 31.66
CA LEU A 313 26.27 -4.38 30.81
C LEU A 313 25.71 -5.58 31.59
N ILE A 314 26.55 -6.34 32.31
CA ILE A 314 26.08 -7.49 33.11
C ILE A 314 25.01 -7.05 34.13
N LYS A 315 25.23 -5.90 34.80
CA LYS A 315 24.23 -5.34 35.72
C LYS A 315 22.95 -4.95 34.99
N PHE A 316 23.06 -4.26 33.85
CA PHE A 316 21.94 -3.88 32.99
C PHE A 316 21.11 -5.11 32.60
N TYR A 317 21.73 -6.20 32.15
CA TYR A 317 20.96 -7.40 31.80
C TYR A 317 20.25 -8.02 33.01
N SER A 318 20.87 -8.04 34.19
CA SER A 318 20.21 -8.50 35.42
C SER A 318 19.04 -7.60 35.85
N ASP A 319 19.17 -6.27 35.69
CA ASP A 319 18.12 -5.32 36.01
C ASP A 319 16.99 -5.34 34.96
N TYR A 320 17.32 -5.66 33.70
CA TYR A 320 16.36 -5.86 32.62
C TYR A 320 15.46 -7.07 32.88
N GLU A 321 16.03 -8.20 33.28
CA GLU A 321 15.26 -9.40 33.65
C GLU A 321 14.30 -9.14 34.83
N LYS A 322 14.66 -8.20 35.71
CA LYS A 322 13.83 -7.75 36.84
C LYS A 322 12.82 -6.66 36.47
N GLY A 323 12.77 -6.23 35.20
CA GLY A 323 11.84 -5.22 34.70
C GLY A 323 12.13 -3.78 35.15
N LYS A 324 13.37 -3.46 35.56
CA LYS A 324 13.74 -2.18 36.18
C LYS A 324 14.27 -1.11 35.21
N ILE A 325 14.14 -1.32 33.90
CA ILE A 325 14.89 -0.56 32.90
C ILE A 325 14.01 0.36 32.05
N THR A 326 14.54 1.54 31.75
CA THR A 326 13.94 2.58 30.91
C THR A 326 14.40 2.48 29.45
N LYS A 327 13.63 3.08 28.51
CA LYS A 327 14.01 3.12 27.08
C LYS A 327 15.35 3.83 26.81
N ALA A 328 15.70 4.84 27.60
CA ALA A 328 16.96 5.55 27.47
C ALA A 328 18.16 4.65 27.81
N GLU A 329 18.03 3.85 28.86
CA GLU A 329 19.04 2.88 29.29
C GLU A 329 19.24 1.76 28.24
N ILE A 330 18.18 1.33 27.55
CA ILE A 330 18.29 0.37 26.43
C ILE A 330 19.12 0.92 25.27
N ALA A 331 18.98 2.21 24.95
CA ALA A 331 19.77 2.82 23.86
C ALA A 331 21.25 2.97 24.24
N ALA A 332 21.52 3.37 25.49
CA ALA A 332 22.88 3.48 26.02
C ALA A 332 23.60 2.11 26.01
N SER A 333 22.92 1.06 26.50
CA SER A 333 23.51 -0.28 26.56
C SER A 333 23.85 -0.86 25.19
N LYS A 334 23.04 -0.56 24.14
CA LYS A 334 23.37 -0.94 22.75
C LYS A 334 24.67 -0.31 22.26
N LYS A 335 24.90 0.96 22.58
CA LYS A 335 26.12 1.68 22.19
C LYS A 335 27.34 1.11 22.91
N GLU A 336 27.22 0.86 24.21
CA GLU A 336 28.28 0.26 25.02
C GLU A 336 28.61 -1.16 24.57
N ALA A 337 27.60 -2.00 24.35
CA ALA A 337 27.77 -3.36 23.84
C ALA A 337 28.51 -3.34 22.49
N SER A 338 28.10 -2.48 21.56
CA SER A 338 28.73 -2.37 20.23
C SER A 338 30.19 -1.93 20.32
N ALA A 339 30.50 -0.97 21.20
CA ALA A 339 31.87 -0.50 21.41
C ALA A 339 32.76 -1.58 22.06
N LEU A 340 32.22 -2.35 23.00
CA LEU A 340 32.92 -3.47 23.62
C LEU A 340 33.18 -4.59 22.61
N VAL A 341 32.16 -5.01 21.85
CA VAL A 341 32.28 -6.01 20.78
C VAL A 341 33.37 -5.63 19.79
N LYS A 342 33.35 -4.38 19.31
CA LYS A 342 34.38 -3.88 18.39
C LYS A 342 35.78 -4.02 18.98
N ARG A 343 35.98 -3.57 20.22
CA ARG A 343 37.30 -3.63 20.88
C ARG A 343 37.77 -5.06 21.11
N LEU A 344 36.90 -5.95 21.57
CA LEU A 344 37.24 -7.35 21.80
C LEU A 344 37.57 -8.06 20.49
N THR A 345 36.85 -7.74 19.41
CA THR A 345 37.14 -8.27 18.06
C THR A 345 38.51 -7.81 17.57
N GLU A 346 38.82 -6.51 17.69
CA GLU A 346 40.16 -5.96 17.37
C GLU A 346 41.26 -6.65 18.19
N TYR A 347 40.98 -6.97 19.46
CA TYR A 347 41.92 -7.69 20.32
C TYR A 347 42.19 -9.11 19.80
N ILE A 348 41.14 -9.88 19.49
CA ILE A 348 41.26 -11.22 18.91
C ILE A 348 42.08 -11.16 17.61
N GLN A 349 41.74 -10.23 16.73
CA GLN A 349 42.46 -10.03 15.46
C GLN A 349 43.93 -9.66 15.66
N MET A 350 44.23 -8.81 16.64
CA MET A 350 45.60 -8.44 16.98
C MET A 350 46.40 -9.63 17.52
N VAL A 351 45.81 -10.45 18.40
CA VAL A 351 46.47 -11.66 18.93
C VAL A 351 46.74 -12.67 17.82
N HIS A 352 45.74 -12.94 16.97
CA HIS A 352 45.91 -13.83 15.81
C HIS A 352 46.94 -13.26 14.82
N GLY A 353 46.86 -11.97 14.48
CA GLY A 353 47.80 -11.33 13.56
C GLY A 353 49.24 -11.41 14.05
N ARG A 354 49.49 -11.20 15.35
CA ARG A 354 50.83 -11.38 15.95
C ARG A 354 51.30 -12.84 15.88
N ALA A 355 50.40 -13.80 16.10
CA ALA A 355 50.74 -15.21 16.00
C ALA A 355 51.11 -15.61 14.56
N ILE A 356 50.38 -15.11 13.57
CA ILE A 356 50.66 -15.32 12.15
C ILE A 356 51.99 -14.68 11.75
N GLU A 357 52.27 -13.44 12.14
CA GLU A 357 53.55 -12.77 11.85
C GLU A 357 54.75 -13.54 12.43
N ARG A 358 54.63 -14.17 13.61
CA ARG A 358 55.68 -15.03 14.18
C ARG A 358 55.94 -16.30 13.37
N CYS A 359 55.03 -16.66 12.48
CA CYS A 359 55.15 -17.80 11.58
C CYS A 359 55.66 -17.42 10.20
N ARG A 360 55.84 -16.13 9.93
CA ARG A 360 56.33 -15.62 8.66
C ARG A 360 57.83 -15.36 8.72
N ILE A 361 58.56 -16.07 7.87
CA ILE A 361 59.96 -15.77 7.57
C ILE A 361 59.96 -14.83 6.38
N HIS A 362 60.43 -13.61 6.60
CA HIS A 362 60.60 -12.63 5.54
C HIS A 362 62.01 -12.77 4.98
N VAL A 363 62.12 -12.95 3.67
CA VAL A 363 63.39 -13.12 2.97
C VAL A 363 63.57 -12.03 1.92
N LYS A 364 64.81 -11.61 1.70
CA LYS A 364 65.18 -10.73 0.59
C LYS A 364 66.15 -11.50 -0.31
N HIS A 365 65.89 -11.49 -1.61
CA HIS A 365 66.74 -12.11 -2.62
C HIS A 365 66.92 -11.17 -3.81
N GLY A 366 68.16 -10.74 -4.04
CA GLY A 366 68.44 -9.66 -4.99
C GLY A 366 67.66 -8.38 -4.64
N LYS A 367 66.73 -7.97 -5.52
CA LYS A 367 65.85 -6.81 -5.34
C LYS A 367 64.42 -7.17 -4.91
N LYS A 368 64.11 -8.45 -4.72
CA LYS A 368 62.77 -8.95 -4.42
C LYS A 368 62.63 -9.33 -2.94
N PHE A 369 61.41 -9.22 -2.44
CA PHE A 369 61.05 -9.61 -1.08
C PHE A 369 60.12 -10.83 -1.13
N GLY A 370 60.53 -11.92 -0.51
CA GLY A 370 59.75 -13.14 -0.36
C GLY A 370 59.20 -13.30 1.05
N GLU A 371 58.17 -14.12 1.19
CA GLU A 371 57.58 -14.49 2.47
C GLU A 371 57.36 -16.00 2.52
N ILE A 372 57.66 -16.59 3.67
CA ILE A 372 57.41 -18.01 3.93
C ILE A 372 56.60 -18.12 5.19
N LEU A 373 55.35 -18.57 5.06
CA LEU A 373 54.50 -18.93 6.18
C LEU A 373 54.81 -20.37 6.59
N VAL A 374 55.33 -20.55 7.79
CA VAL A 374 55.67 -21.85 8.39
C VAL A 374 54.52 -22.30 9.30
N LEU A 375 53.88 -23.41 8.94
CA LEU A 375 52.92 -24.12 9.78
C LEU A 375 53.56 -25.41 10.31
N LYS A 376 52.79 -26.26 11.00
CA LYS A 376 53.34 -27.42 11.72
C LYS A 376 54.07 -28.42 10.79
N ASP A 377 53.42 -28.84 9.71
CA ASP A 377 53.93 -29.81 8.73
C ASP A 377 53.91 -29.25 7.29
N LYS A 378 53.55 -27.98 7.12
CA LYS A 378 53.40 -27.32 5.82
C LYS A 378 54.08 -25.95 5.81
N ALA A 379 54.53 -25.53 4.64
CA ALA A 379 54.96 -24.17 4.39
C ALA A 379 54.26 -23.61 3.16
N TYR A 380 53.92 -22.33 3.19
CA TYR A 380 53.50 -21.59 2.02
C TYR A 380 54.56 -20.54 1.69
N ILE A 381 54.92 -20.45 0.42
CA ILE A 381 56.04 -19.65 -0.08
C ILE A 381 55.50 -18.66 -1.09
N ILE A 382 55.77 -17.38 -0.88
CA ILE A 382 55.55 -16.30 -1.84
C ILE A 382 56.92 -15.79 -2.24
N PHE A 383 57.29 -15.97 -3.51
CA PHE A 383 58.62 -15.59 -3.98
C PHE A 383 58.81 -14.08 -4.11
N ASP A 384 57.73 -13.34 -4.41
CA ASP A 384 57.75 -11.89 -4.57
C ASP A 384 56.44 -11.30 -4.06
N ILE A 385 56.48 -10.69 -2.88
CA ILE A 385 55.30 -10.10 -2.24
C ILE A 385 54.87 -8.79 -2.92
N GLU A 386 55.73 -8.19 -3.74
CA GLU A 386 55.48 -6.93 -4.46
C GLU A 386 54.98 -7.17 -5.90
N ALA A 387 54.95 -8.42 -6.37
CA ALA A 387 54.43 -8.77 -7.69
C ALA A 387 52.93 -8.46 -7.82
N LYS A 388 52.51 -7.96 -9.00
CA LYS A 388 51.08 -7.72 -9.32
C LYS A 388 50.21 -8.97 -9.15
N THR A 389 50.77 -10.13 -9.45
CA THR A 389 50.20 -11.45 -9.21
C THR A 389 51.16 -12.25 -8.34
N LYS A 390 50.74 -12.53 -7.11
CA LYS A 390 51.54 -13.28 -6.14
C LYS A 390 51.54 -14.76 -6.49
N GLU A 391 52.70 -15.30 -6.85
CA GLU A 391 52.87 -16.74 -7.02
C GLU A 391 53.02 -17.39 -5.64
N VAL A 392 52.06 -18.24 -5.30
CA VAL A 392 52.05 -18.99 -4.05
C VAL A 392 52.43 -20.44 -4.33
N ALA A 393 53.38 -20.97 -3.58
CA ALA A 393 53.73 -22.38 -3.59
C ALA A 393 53.48 -23.01 -2.21
N LYS A 394 53.04 -24.26 -2.20
CA LYS A 394 52.84 -25.06 -1.00
C LYS A 394 53.90 -26.13 -0.92
N ALA A 395 54.45 -26.34 0.26
CA ALA A 395 55.46 -27.33 0.54
C ALA A 395 55.14 -28.09 1.82
N THR A 396 55.72 -29.29 1.96
CA THR A 396 55.68 -30.07 3.19
C THR A 396 56.97 -29.82 3.98
N LEU A 397 56.85 -29.62 5.30
CA LEU A 397 57.98 -29.48 6.21
C LEU A 397 58.27 -30.81 6.90
N LYS A 398 59.48 -31.34 6.73
CA LYS A 398 59.96 -32.54 7.44
C LYS A 398 61.37 -32.31 7.97
N ASP A 399 61.55 -32.41 9.29
CA ASP A 399 62.83 -32.17 9.97
C ASP A 399 63.49 -30.82 9.65
N GLY A 400 62.67 -29.80 9.42
CA GLY A 400 63.12 -28.46 9.02
C GLY A 400 63.48 -28.31 7.55
N ARG A 401 63.26 -29.33 6.71
CA ARG A 401 63.44 -29.23 5.25
C ARG A 401 62.12 -28.96 4.52
N ILE A 402 62.20 -28.16 3.46
CA ILE A 402 61.13 -27.90 2.49
C ILE A 402 61.19 -28.99 1.42
N ILE A 403 60.20 -29.90 1.45
CA ILE A 403 60.04 -30.98 0.46
C ILE A 403 58.71 -30.84 -0.29
N ASN A 404 58.64 -31.42 -1.50
CA ASN A 404 57.42 -31.49 -2.32
C ASN A 404 56.74 -30.13 -2.59
N ILE A 405 57.49 -29.15 -3.11
CA ILE A 405 56.93 -27.86 -3.53
C ILE A 405 55.98 -28.05 -4.72
N LYS A 406 54.76 -27.53 -4.60
CA LYS A 406 53.74 -27.53 -5.65
C LYS A 406 53.08 -26.14 -5.75
N PRO A 407 52.53 -25.75 -6.91
CA PRO A 407 51.72 -24.55 -7.03
C PRO A 407 50.54 -24.56 -6.05
N SER A 408 50.19 -23.39 -5.54
CA SER A 408 49.10 -23.17 -4.57
C SER A 408 48.43 -21.83 -4.85
N SER A 409 47.36 -21.52 -4.11
CA SER A 409 46.69 -20.22 -4.13
C SER A 409 46.75 -19.52 -2.78
N LEU A 410 46.47 -18.21 -2.78
CA LEU A 410 46.25 -17.44 -1.55
C LEU A 410 45.06 -18.00 -0.76
N GLU A 411 43.99 -18.45 -1.44
CA GLU A 411 42.82 -19.04 -0.78
C GLU A 411 43.16 -20.34 -0.02
N GLU A 412 44.02 -21.20 -0.57
CA GLU A 412 44.48 -22.40 0.13
C GLU A 412 45.36 -22.06 1.35
N MET A 413 46.19 -21.03 1.22
CA MET A 413 47.03 -20.52 2.31
C MET A 413 46.16 -19.96 3.46
N ASP A 414 45.14 -19.16 3.13
CA ASP A 414 44.21 -18.58 4.11
C ASP A 414 43.36 -19.64 4.81
N LYS A 415 42.93 -20.69 4.09
CA LYS A 415 42.25 -21.85 4.70
C LYS A 415 43.16 -22.58 5.69
N ALA A 416 44.43 -22.80 5.33
CA ALA A 416 45.38 -23.46 6.22
C ALA A 416 45.65 -22.65 7.49
N LEU A 417 45.69 -21.31 7.38
CA LEU A 417 45.80 -20.39 8.53
C LEU A 417 44.59 -20.47 9.47
N ALA A 418 43.40 -20.73 8.94
CA ALA A 418 42.18 -20.83 9.73
C ALA A 418 42.03 -22.18 10.44
N GLU A 419 42.53 -23.27 9.84
CA GLU A 419 42.32 -24.65 10.32
C GLU A 419 43.45 -25.20 11.19
N GLU A 420 44.70 -24.71 11.03
CA GLU A 420 45.87 -25.29 11.69
C GLU A 420 46.29 -24.55 12.97
N LYS A 421 46.85 -25.31 13.93
CA LYS A 421 47.44 -24.73 15.14
C LYS A 421 48.71 -23.96 14.77
N ILE A 422 48.63 -22.63 14.91
CA ILE A 422 49.76 -21.73 14.74
C ILE A 422 50.84 -22.05 15.81
N PRO A 423 52.09 -22.35 15.42
CA PRO A 423 53.16 -22.61 16.38
C PRO A 423 53.50 -21.37 17.23
N GLU A 424 53.79 -21.56 18.52
CA GLU A 424 54.12 -20.44 19.43
C GLU A 424 55.39 -19.69 19.03
N ARG A 425 56.37 -20.42 18.47
CA ARG A 425 57.64 -19.93 17.96
C ARG A 425 58.03 -20.71 16.73
N THR A 426 58.45 -19.99 15.69
CA THR A 426 59.05 -20.59 14.50
C THR A 426 60.56 -20.48 14.61
N PHE A 427 61.24 -21.62 14.52
CA PHE A 427 62.70 -21.69 14.53
C PHE A 427 63.21 -21.99 13.12
N ILE A 428 64.20 -21.23 12.68
CA ILE A 428 64.91 -21.51 11.43
C ILE A 428 66.00 -22.53 11.75
N LYS A 429 65.75 -23.80 11.41
CA LYS A 429 66.78 -24.85 11.49
C LYS A 429 67.82 -24.64 10.39
N GLU A 430 69.05 -25.12 10.61
CA GLU A 430 70.12 -25.08 9.60
C GLU A 430 69.65 -25.69 8.26
N SER A 431 68.92 -26.79 8.32
CA SER A 431 68.31 -27.43 7.15
C SER A 431 67.34 -26.53 6.39
N LEU A 432 66.55 -25.72 7.10
CA LEU A 432 65.63 -24.75 6.50
C LEU A 432 66.43 -23.63 5.83
N PHE A 433 67.47 -23.13 6.50
CA PHE A 433 68.34 -22.08 5.98
C PHE A 433 69.05 -22.49 4.68
N GLU A 434 69.56 -23.72 4.60
CA GLU A 434 70.14 -24.25 3.36
C GLU A 434 69.11 -24.40 2.25
N ASP A 435 67.88 -24.81 2.57
CA ASP A 435 66.79 -24.83 1.59
C ASP A 435 66.42 -23.42 1.10
N LEU A 436 66.46 -22.40 1.96
CA LEU A 436 66.26 -21.00 1.54
C LEU A 436 67.30 -20.59 0.50
N LYS A 437 68.58 -20.94 0.69
CA LYS A 437 69.63 -20.65 -0.31
C LYS A 437 69.37 -21.34 -1.64
N LYS A 438 68.79 -22.55 -1.60
CA LYS A 438 68.44 -23.31 -2.80
C LYS A 438 67.28 -22.67 -3.56
N TYR A 439 66.24 -22.20 -2.87
CA TYR A 439 65.02 -21.71 -3.51
C TYR A 439 65.00 -20.20 -3.79
N PHE A 440 65.70 -19.41 -2.97
CA PHE A 440 65.78 -17.95 -3.10
C PHE A 440 67.15 -17.45 -3.56
N GLY A 441 68.14 -18.35 -3.73
CA GLY A 441 69.49 -18.01 -4.18
C GLY A 441 70.49 -17.85 -3.03
N LYS A 442 71.79 -17.88 -3.36
CA LYS A 442 72.89 -17.91 -2.38
C LYS A 442 72.98 -16.65 -1.50
N ASP A 443 72.48 -15.53 -1.99
CA ASP A 443 72.54 -14.22 -1.32
C ASP A 443 71.25 -13.90 -0.54
N VAL A 444 70.52 -14.92 -0.09
CA VAL A 444 69.27 -14.73 0.66
C VAL A 444 69.55 -14.09 2.02
N GLU A 445 68.88 -12.98 2.30
CA GLU A 445 68.91 -12.30 3.59
C GLU A 445 67.60 -12.60 4.33
N ILE A 446 67.65 -12.80 5.65
CA ILE A 446 66.47 -13.05 6.49
C ILE A 446 66.24 -11.83 7.37
N LEU A 447 65.02 -11.29 7.31
CA LEU A 447 64.60 -10.20 8.18
C LEU A 447 64.10 -10.77 9.52
N VAL A 448 64.77 -10.39 10.61
CA VAL A 448 64.36 -10.72 11.99
C VAL A 448 63.58 -9.52 12.55
N ARG A 449 62.32 -9.73 12.95
CA ARG A 449 61.42 -8.70 13.49
C ARG A 449 61.16 -8.88 14.99
#